data_AF-A0A9D5WCK4-F1
#
_entry.id   AF-A0A9D5WCK4-F1
#
_cell.length_a   1.000
_cell.length_b   1.000
_cell.length_c   1.000
_cell.angle_alpha   90.00
_cell.angle_beta   90.00
_cell.angle_gamma   90.00
#
_symmetry.space_group_name_H-M   'P 1'
#
loop_
_entity.id
_entity.type
_entity.pdbx_description
1 polymer ?
#
loop_
_entity_poly.entity_id
_entity_poly.type
_entity_poly.pdbx_seq_one_letter_code
_entity_poly.pdbx_strand_id
1 'polypeptide(L)'
;MNGLLLRILKFCFLVIPVVLTLFILADETGAEFTATKATVRNKEISAKLKEAQMVLDERKKAKTLTQKEEINYQHWINIIRTKAVRKEQRGMSPQETEELSKSLDVLIIEIKTPVESK
;
A
#
# COMPACT_ATOMS: atom_id res chain seq x y z
N MET A 1 0.36 55.90 -27.84
CA MET A 1 1.03 54.63 -27.50
C MET A 1 0.46 53.98 -26.22
N ASN A 2 -0.87 53.93 -26.01
CA ASN A 2 -1.45 53.49 -24.73
C ASN A 2 -2.33 52.22 -24.79
N GLY A 3 -2.54 51.64 -25.99
CA GLY A 3 -3.42 50.48 -26.16
C GLY A 3 -2.77 49.12 -25.91
N LEU A 4 -1.45 49.01 -26.10
CA LEU A 4 -0.72 47.74 -25.99
C LEU A 4 -0.44 47.37 -24.53
N LEU A 5 -0.03 48.34 -23.70
CA LEU A 5 0.22 48.12 -22.27
C LEU A 5 -1.06 47.69 -21.52
N LEU A 6 -2.20 48.27 -21.88
CA LEU A 6 -3.49 47.96 -21.25
C LEU A 6 -4.00 46.55 -21.60
N ARG A 7 -3.68 46.05 -22.80
CA ARG A 7 -4.01 44.69 -23.23
C ARG A 7 -3.14 43.64 -22.54
N ILE A 8 -1.85 43.91 -22.35
CA ILE A 8 -0.93 43.02 -21.63
C ILE A 8 -1.33 42.93 -20.15
N LEU A 9 -1.65 44.05 -19.51
CA LEU A 9 -2.07 44.07 -18.11
C LEU A 9 -3.35 43.26 -17.87
N LYS A 10 -4.34 43.36 -18.78
CA LYS A 10 -5.57 42.55 -18.74
C LYS A 10 -5.29 41.07 -18.97
N PHE A 11 -4.36 40.72 -19.87
CA PHE A 11 -3.99 39.33 -20.12
C PHE A 11 -3.31 38.69 -18.89
N CYS A 12 -2.40 39.41 -18.23
CA CYS A 12 -1.78 38.92 -16.99
C CYS A 12 -2.80 38.72 -15.86
N PHE A 13 -3.75 39.65 -15.69
CA PHE A 13 -4.79 39.53 -14.66
C PHE A 13 -5.75 38.36 -14.86
N LEU A 14 -5.92 37.88 -16.10
CA LEU A 14 -6.83 36.79 -16.43
C LEU A 14 -6.14 35.42 -16.44
N VAL A 15 -4.88 35.36 -16.86
CA VAL A 15 -4.13 34.10 -16.98
C VAL A 15 -3.57 33.62 -15.64
N ILE A 16 -3.10 34.54 -14.79
CA ILE A 16 -2.51 34.20 -13.49
C ILE A 16 -3.50 33.46 -12.57
N PRO A 17 -4.74 33.92 -12.35
CA PRO A 17 -5.68 33.22 -11.46
C PRO A 17 -6.13 31.87 -12.02
N VAL A 18 -6.23 31.71 -13.35
CA VAL A 18 -6.61 30.44 -14.00
C VAL A 18 -5.51 29.39 -13.85
N VAL A 19 -4.24 29.78 -14.02
CA VAL A 19 -3.11 28.89 -13.78
C VAL A 19 -3.01 28.52 -12.30
N LEU A 20 -3.21 29.48 -11.40
CA LEU A 20 -3.17 29.23 -9.96
C LEU A 20 -4.30 28.27 -9.51
N THR A 21 -5.52 28.42 -10.05
CA THR A 21 -6.63 27.50 -9.76
C THR A 21 -6.39 26.10 -10.31
N LEU A 22 -5.78 25.96 -11.50
CA LEU A 22 -5.39 24.64 -12.03
C LEU A 22 -4.32 23.96 -11.17
N PHE A 23 -3.35 24.73 -10.65
CA PHE A 23 -2.35 24.18 -9.73
C PHE A 23 -2.95 23.75 -8.39
N ILE A 24 -3.89 24.52 -7.84
CA ILE A 24 -4.58 24.17 -6.58
C ILE A 24 -5.49 22.94 -6.78
N LEU A 25 -6.24 22.86 -7.88
CA LEU A 25 -7.08 21.70 -8.17
C LEU A 25 -6.26 20.42 -8.39
N ALA A 26 -5.10 20.50 -9.02
CA ALA A 26 -4.22 19.36 -9.23
C ALA A 26 -3.63 18.82 -7.92
N ASP A 27 -3.37 19.72 -6.96
CA ASP A 27 -2.84 19.36 -5.64
C ASP A 27 -3.92 18.70 -4.77
N GLU A 28 -5.15 19.24 -4.76
CA GLU A 28 -6.27 18.65 -4.01
C GLU A 28 -6.70 17.30 -4.57
N THR A 29 -6.81 17.17 -5.90
CA THR A 29 -7.16 15.90 -6.55
C THR A 29 -6.06 14.84 -6.43
N GLY A 30 -4.78 15.27 -6.44
CA GLY A 30 -3.64 14.39 -6.19
C GLY A 30 -3.59 13.86 -4.76
N ALA A 31 -3.88 14.71 -3.77
CA ALA A 31 -3.93 14.34 -2.36
C ALA A 31 -5.06 13.35 -2.05
N GLU A 32 -6.28 13.59 -2.57
CA GLU A 32 -7.41 12.66 -2.39
C GLU A 32 -7.17 11.31 -3.08
N PHE A 33 -6.61 11.29 -4.28
CA PHE A 33 -6.32 10.06 -5.01
C PHE A 33 -5.23 9.22 -4.31
N THR A 34 -4.18 9.88 -3.80
CA THR A 34 -3.10 9.21 -3.06
C THR A 34 -3.58 8.66 -1.72
N ALA A 35 -4.39 9.41 -0.97
CA ALA A 35 -4.99 8.97 0.29
C ALA A 35 -5.94 7.77 0.09
N THR A 36 -6.74 7.79 -0.96
CA THR A 36 -7.65 6.67 -1.31
C THR A 36 -6.85 5.42 -1.68
N LYS A 37 -5.81 5.57 -2.51
CA LYS A 37 -4.95 4.45 -2.93
C LYS A 37 -4.18 3.85 -1.76
N ALA A 38 -3.68 4.66 -0.82
CA ALA A 38 -3.02 4.18 0.40
C ALA A 38 -3.98 3.36 1.27
N THR A 39 -5.21 3.86 1.45
CA THR A 39 -6.25 3.18 2.25
C THR A 39 -6.63 1.81 1.65
N VAL A 40 -6.79 1.73 0.32
CA VAL A 40 -7.09 0.46 -0.37
C VAL A 40 -5.97 -0.56 -0.15
N ARG A 41 -4.71 -0.13 -0.27
CA ARG A 41 -3.57 -1.04 -0.10
C ARG A 41 -3.35 -1.50 1.34
N ASN A 42 -3.67 -0.67 2.34
CA ASN A 42 -3.66 -1.12 3.74
C ASN A 42 -4.71 -2.21 3.98
N LYS A 43 -5.89 -2.10 3.37
CA LYS A 43 -6.91 -3.17 3.41
C LYS A 43 -6.42 -4.45 2.74
N GLU A 44 -5.67 -4.33 1.64
CA GLU A 44 -5.07 -5.48 0.95
C GLU A 44 -4.06 -6.21 1.83
N ILE A 45 -3.14 -5.50 2.49
CA ILE A 45 -2.18 -6.12 3.44
C ILE A 45 -2.93 -6.84 4.57
N SER A 46 -3.97 -6.20 5.13
CA SER A 46 -4.77 -6.79 6.20
C SER A 46 -5.46 -8.09 5.75
N ALA A 47 -6.03 -8.09 4.54
CA ALA A 47 -6.64 -9.28 3.96
C ALA A 47 -5.62 -10.41 3.77
N LYS A 48 -4.43 -10.12 3.24
CA LYS A 48 -3.36 -11.10 3.04
C LYS A 48 -2.79 -11.65 4.35
N LEU A 49 -2.65 -10.82 5.38
CA LEU A 49 -2.27 -11.29 6.72
C LEU A 49 -3.30 -12.27 7.30
N LYS A 50 -4.59 -12.01 7.07
CA LYS A 50 -5.66 -12.92 7.48
C LYS A 50 -5.63 -14.22 6.69
N GLU A 51 -5.40 -14.14 5.38
CA GLU A 51 -5.23 -15.33 4.54
C GLU A 51 -4.04 -16.17 4.98
N ALA A 52 -2.86 -15.57 5.16
CA ALA A 52 -1.66 -16.29 5.62
C ALA A 52 -1.89 -17.03 6.94
N GLN A 53 -2.56 -16.38 7.91
CA GLN A 53 -2.91 -17.03 9.17
C GLN A 53 -3.90 -18.19 8.97
N MET A 54 -4.94 -17.97 8.15
CA MET A 54 -5.94 -19.00 7.87
C MET A 54 -5.33 -20.24 7.23
N VAL A 55 -4.44 -20.05 6.25
CA VAL A 55 -3.74 -21.14 5.56
C VAL A 55 -2.83 -21.90 6.54
N LEU A 56 -2.12 -21.18 7.42
CA LEU A 56 -1.31 -21.81 8.46
C LEU A 56 -2.17 -22.64 9.42
N ASP A 57 -3.31 -22.10 9.84
CA ASP A 57 -4.26 -22.78 10.72
C ASP A 57 -4.87 -24.03 10.07
N GLU A 58 -5.20 -23.97 8.77
CA GLU A 58 -5.67 -25.11 7.99
C GLU A 58 -4.63 -26.24 7.95
N ARG A 59 -3.37 -25.89 7.66
CA ARG A 59 -2.27 -26.86 7.60
C ARG A 59 -1.93 -27.44 8.97
N LYS A 60 -2.05 -26.65 10.03
CA LYS A 60 -1.95 -27.10 11.43
C LYS A 60 -3.06 -28.09 11.79
N LYS A 61 -4.32 -27.78 11.43
CA LYS A 61 -5.47 -28.68 11.65
C LYS A 61 -5.31 -29.99 10.88
N ALA A 62 -4.78 -29.93 9.66
CA ALA A 62 -4.47 -31.10 8.85
C ALA A 62 -3.24 -31.88 9.33
N LYS A 63 -2.48 -31.37 10.32
CA LYS A 63 -1.23 -31.94 10.85
C LYS A 63 -0.19 -32.21 9.74
N THR A 64 -0.19 -31.39 8.70
CA THR A 64 0.73 -31.53 7.54
C THR A 64 2.01 -30.71 7.69
N LEU A 65 2.15 -29.95 8.76
CA LEU A 65 3.34 -29.15 9.07
C LEU A 65 4.09 -29.77 10.23
N THR A 66 5.42 -29.72 10.17
CA THR A 66 6.26 -29.97 11.33
C THR A 66 6.13 -28.83 12.35
N GLN A 67 6.40 -29.12 13.62
CA GLN A 67 6.39 -28.09 14.67
C GLN A 67 7.38 -26.94 14.37
N LYS A 68 8.52 -27.26 13.74
CA LYS A 68 9.52 -26.26 13.33
C LYS A 68 8.96 -25.32 12.25
N GLU A 69 8.28 -25.86 11.25
CA GLU A 69 7.65 -25.06 10.19
C GLU A 69 6.52 -24.20 10.74
N GLU A 70 5.68 -24.75 11.62
CA GLU A 70 4.62 -23.98 12.29
C GLU A 70 5.19 -22.75 13.01
N ILE A 71 6.22 -22.95 13.84
CA ILE A 71 6.87 -21.86 14.58
C ILE A 71 7.48 -20.85 13.60
N ASN A 72 8.14 -21.31 12.54
CA ASN A 72 8.78 -20.44 11.57
C ASN A 72 7.76 -19.58 10.81
N TYR A 73 6.71 -20.17 10.26
CA TYR A 73 5.67 -19.45 9.54
C TYR A 73 4.91 -18.48 10.44
N GLN A 74 4.57 -18.88 11.67
CA GLN A 74 3.93 -17.99 12.63
C GLN A 74 4.83 -16.80 12.98
N HIS A 75 6.15 -17.02 13.11
CA HIS A 75 7.12 -15.97 13.34
C HIS A 75 7.16 -14.96 12.19
N TRP A 76 7.19 -15.44 10.94
CA TRP A 76 7.16 -14.58 9.75
C TRP A 76 5.89 -13.75 9.65
N ILE A 77 4.72 -14.36 9.86
CA ILE A 77 3.43 -13.64 9.91
C ILE A 77 3.48 -12.52 10.95
N ASN A 78 4.03 -12.81 12.14
CA ASN A 78 4.13 -11.83 13.22
C ASN A 78 5.09 -10.68 12.87
N ILE A 79 6.25 -10.97 12.27
CA ILE A 79 7.19 -9.94 11.81
C ILE A 79 6.51 -9.00 10.82
N ILE A 80 5.84 -9.55 9.80
CA ILE A 80 5.18 -8.75 8.76
C ILE A 80 4.06 -7.91 9.38
N ARG A 81 3.26 -8.49 10.28
CA ARG A 81 2.21 -7.77 11.01
C ARG A 81 2.78 -6.58 11.80
N THR A 82 3.85 -6.79 12.56
CA THR A 82 4.49 -5.70 13.32
C THR A 82 5.05 -4.60 12.40
N LYS A 83 5.66 -4.97 11.27
CA LYS A 83 6.14 -3.99 10.28
C LYS A 83 4.97 -3.18 9.70
N ALA A 84 3.87 -3.84 9.32
CA ALA A 84 2.69 -3.18 8.78
C ALA A 84 2.12 -2.14 9.76
N VAL A 85 1.92 -2.52 11.02
CA VAL A 85 1.39 -1.61 12.07
C VAL A 85 2.31 -0.41 12.29
N ARG A 86 3.62 -0.63 12.42
CA ARG A 86 4.58 0.46 12.65
C ARG A 86 4.63 1.46 11.48
N LYS A 87 4.51 0.95 10.25
CA LYS A 87 4.54 1.79 9.06
C LYS A 87 3.22 2.53 8.85
N GLU A 88 2.09 1.89 9.14
CA GLU A 88 0.77 2.57 9.12
C GLU A 88 0.73 3.78 10.06
N GLN A 89 1.27 3.64 11.28
CA GLN A 89 1.37 4.74 12.25
C GLN A 89 2.21 5.94 11.77
N ARG A 90 3.09 5.75 10.78
CA ARG A 90 4.02 6.77 10.28
C ARG A 90 3.68 7.27 8.87
N GLY A 91 2.62 6.74 8.25
CA GLY A 91 2.33 6.94 6.84
C GLY A 91 3.21 6.04 5.96
N MET A 92 2.71 4.84 5.66
CA MET A 92 3.42 3.84 4.85
C MET A 92 3.57 4.31 3.40
N SER A 93 4.77 4.20 2.84
CA SER A 93 4.99 4.57 1.45
C SER A 93 4.39 3.52 0.49
N PRO A 94 4.01 3.93 -0.74
CA PRO A 94 3.53 3.01 -1.78
C PRO A 94 4.44 1.81 -2.06
N GLN A 95 5.76 2.00 -1.96
CA GLN A 95 6.76 0.95 -2.20
C GLN A 95 6.80 -0.04 -1.03
N GLU A 96 6.77 0.48 0.19
CA GLU A 96 6.77 -0.35 1.40
C GLU A 96 5.51 -1.22 1.50
N THR A 97 4.37 -0.67 1.06
CA THR A 97 3.13 -1.43 0.96
C THR A 97 3.27 -2.59 -0.02
N GLU A 98 3.88 -2.35 -1.17
CA GLU A 98 4.08 -3.37 -2.20
C GLU A 98 5.05 -4.46 -1.73
N GLU A 99 6.13 -4.09 -1.03
CA GLU A 99 7.07 -5.03 -0.41
C GLU A 99 6.39 -5.96 0.60
N LEU A 100 5.55 -5.40 1.48
CA LEU A 100 4.80 -6.19 2.47
C LEU A 100 3.78 -7.11 1.78
N SER A 101 3.08 -6.60 0.76
CA SER A 101 2.12 -7.38 -0.01
C SER A 101 2.79 -8.57 -0.70
N LYS A 102 3.93 -8.36 -1.40
CA LYS A 102 4.70 -9.44 -2.04
C LYS A 102 5.25 -10.45 -1.03
N SER A 103 5.75 -9.97 0.11
CA SER A 103 6.25 -10.86 1.17
C SER A 103 5.15 -11.80 1.68
N LEU A 104 3.92 -11.30 1.79
CA LEU A 104 2.76 -12.12 2.18
C LEU A 104 2.37 -13.11 1.10
N ASP A 105 2.41 -12.73 -0.17
CA ASP A 105 2.09 -13.66 -1.27
C ASP A 105 3.05 -14.85 -1.28
N VAL A 106 4.36 -14.57 -1.17
CA VAL A 106 5.39 -15.62 -1.10
C VAL A 106 5.13 -16.53 0.10
N LEU A 107 4.87 -15.96 1.27
CA LEU A 107 4.62 -16.72 2.49
C LEU A 107 3.36 -17.60 2.37
N ILE A 108 2.27 -17.07 1.78
CA ILE A 108 1.04 -17.84 1.55
C ILE A 108 1.32 -19.03 0.61
N ILE A 109 2.08 -18.80 -0.47
CA ILE A 109 2.46 -19.86 -1.41
C ILE A 109 3.31 -20.92 -0.70
N GLU A 110 4.32 -20.52 0.07
CA GLU A 110 5.17 -21.45 0.83
C GLU A 110 4.35 -22.30 1.80
N ILE A 111 3.44 -21.68 2.57
CA ILE A 111 2.60 -22.43 3.51
C ILE A 111 1.67 -23.39 2.76
N LYS A 112 1.11 -23.00 1.59
CA LYS A 112 0.23 -23.87 0.77
C LYS A 112 0.99 -25.00 0.07
N THR A 113 2.25 -24.79 -0.29
CA THR A 113 3.02 -25.74 -1.10
C THR A 113 3.21 -27.04 -0.33
N PRO A 114 2.75 -28.20 -0.83
CA PRO A 114 2.98 -29.47 -0.16
C PRO A 114 4.48 -29.71 -0.04
N VAL A 115 4.95 -30.04 1.17
CA VAL A 115 6.35 -30.41 1.36
C VAL A 115 6.52 -31.75 0.67
N GLU A 116 7.09 -31.75 -0.54
CA GLU A 116 7.56 -32.98 -1.16
C GLU A 116 8.65 -33.54 -0.25
N SER A 117 8.26 -34.54 0.53
CA SER A 117 9.15 -35.31 1.39
C SER A 117 10.19 -35.98 0.48
N LYS A 118 11.44 -35.54 0.55
CA LYS A 118 12.59 -36.30 0.05
C LYS A 118 12.90 -37.45 1.00
#